data_AF-A0AAW9HK66-F1
#
_entry.id   AF-A0AAW9HK66-F1
#
_cell.length_a   1.000
_cell.length_b   1.000
_cell.length_c   1.000
_cell.angle_alpha   90.00
_cell.angle_beta   90.00
_cell.angle_gamma   90.00
#
_symmetry.space_group_name_H-M   'P 1'
#
loop_
_entity.id
_entity.type
_entity.pdbx_description
1 polymer ?
#
loop_
_entity_poly.entity_id
_entity_poly.type
_entity_poly.pdbx_seq_one_letter_code
_entity_poly.pdbx_strand_id
1 'polypeptide(L)' 'MKQYFSITEASTYTGYSTHTIRRALHRKTDDKKGFPPLKAGKDPNGKIIISRTDLEAWMRETLTRGEQK' A
#
# COMPACT_ATOMS: atom_id res chain seq x y z
N MET A 1 14.97 -13.18 -0.14
CA MET A 1 14.24 -11.91 -0.42
C MET A 1 13.21 -11.67 0.68
N LYS A 2 13.04 -10.42 1.13
CA LYS A 2 12.13 -10.08 2.23
C LYS A 2 10.67 -10.17 1.74
N GLN A 3 9.82 -10.89 2.48
CA GLN A 3 8.41 -11.11 2.10
C GLN A 3 7.47 -10.01 2.62
N TYR A 4 7.93 -9.25 3.62
CA TYR A 4 7.15 -8.21 4.30
C TYR A 4 7.95 -6.90 4.37
N PHE A 5 7.24 -5.80 4.18
CA PHE A 5 7.77 -4.45 4.17
C PHE A 5 7.11 -3.60 5.26
N SER A 6 7.92 -2.80 5.97
CA SER A 6 7.39 -1.66 6.71
C SER A 6 6.88 -0.57 5.76
N ILE A 7 6.19 0.44 6.29
CA ILE A 7 5.71 1.59 5.50
C ILE A 7 6.87 2.29 4.77
N THR A 8 8.01 2.44 5.43
CA THR A 8 9.20 3.09 4.84
C THR A 8 9.77 2.24 3.71
N GLU A 9 9.89 0.92 3.91
CA GLU A 9 10.40 0.02 2.87
C GLU A 9 9.43 -0.07 1.69
N ALA A 10 8.13 -0.08 1.93
CA ALA A 10 7.11 -0.04 0.89
C ALA A 10 7.18 1.27 0.08
N SER A 11 7.44 2.40 0.75
CA SER A 11 7.68 3.68 0.08
C SER A 11 8.89 3.61 -0.86
N THR A 12 10.02 3.06 -0.39
CA THR A 12 11.22 2.87 -1.22
C THR A 12 10.97 1.90 -2.38
N TYR A 13 10.26 0.80 -2.13
CA TYR A 13 9.99 -0.22 -3.15
C TYR A 13 9.07 0.29 -4.27
N THR A 14 8.04 1.05 -3.90
CA THR A 14 7.03 1.52 -4.85
C THR A 14 7.34 2.88 -5.48
N GLY A 15 8.24 3.65 -4.87
CA GLY A 15 8.51 5.05 -5.23
C GLY A 15 7.46 6.06 -4.73
N TYR A 16 6.36 5.62 -4.12
CA TYR A 16 5.38 6.52 -3.50
C TYR A 16 5.85 7.04 -2.16
N SER A 17 5.39 8.23 -1.76
CA SER A 17 5.71 8.79 -0.44
C SER A 17 5.11 7.95 0.70
N THR A 18 5.78 7.91 1.85
CA THR A 18 5.27 7.24 3.07
C THR A 18 3.89 7.75 3.48
N HIS A 19 3.60 9.04 3.23
CA HIS A 19 2.27 9.63 3.42
C HIS A 19 1.21 8.96 2.55
N THR A 20 1.52 8.69 1.27
CA THR A 20 0.61 7.99 0.34
C THR A 20 0.33 6.57 0.82
N ILE A 21 1.37 5.84 1.21
CA ILE A 21 1.23 4.48 1.76
C ILE A 21 0.34 4.50 3.02
N ARG A 22 0.57 5.43 3.96
CA ARG A 22 -0.31 5.59 5.14
C ARG A 22 -1.75 5.90 4.75
N ARG A 23 -1.99 6.83 3.82
CA ARG A 23 -3.36 7.14 3.37
C ARG A 23 -4.05 5.92 2.77
N ALA A 24 -3.34 5.11 1.99
CA ALA A 24 -3.88 3.89 1.42
C ALA A 24 -4.23 2.85 2.50
N LEU A 25 -3.44 2.76 3.58
CA LEU A 25 -3.71 1.87 4.72
C LEU A 25 -4.93 2.30 5.56
N HIS A 26 -5.17 3.60 5.70
CA HIS A 26 -6.27 4.14 6.51
C HIS A 26 -7.58 4.30 5.73
N ARG A 27 -7.61 3.95 4.44
CA ARG A 27 -8.77 4.19 3.58
C ARG A 27 -9.83 3.11 3.72
N LYS A 28 -11.09 3.53 3.85
CA LYS A 28 -12.25 2.63 3.65
C LYS A 28 -12.57 2.54 2.17
N THR A 29 -13.00 1.36 1.73
CA THR A 29 -13.22 0.95 0.33
C THR A 29 -14.20 1.83 -0.47
N ASP A 30 -14.93 2.76 0.16
CA ASP A 30 -15.99 3.57 -0.45
C ASP A 30 -15.52 4.91 -1.05
N ASP A 31 -14.25 5.27 -0.85
CA ASP A 31 -13.73 6.59 -1.21
C ASP A 31 -13.39 6.68 -2.72
N LYS A 32 -14.42 6.93 -3.54
CA LYS A 32 -14.39 6.94 -5.03
C LYS A 32 -13.40 7.92 -5.69
N LYS A 33 -12.58 8.67 -4.93
CA LYS A 33 -11.60 9.63 -5.47
C LYS A 33 -10.22 9.48 -4.84
N GLY A 34 -9.39 8.53 -5.27
CA GLY A 34 -7.94 8.47 -4.93
C GLY A 34 -7.33 7.05 -4.97
N PHE A 35 -6.19 6.86 -4.30
CA PHE A 35 -5.49 5.55 -4.21
C PHE A 35 -6.41 4.43 -3.65
N PRO A 36 -6.32 3.20 -4.19
CA PRO A 36 -7.05 2.06 -3.66
C PRO A 36 -6.63 1.75 -2.21
N PRO A 37 -7.45 1.03 -1.42
CA PRO A 37 -7.06 0.62 -0.08
C PRO A 37 -5.90 -0.38 -0.14
N LEU A 38 -4.88 -0.16 0.68
CA LEU A 38 -3.75 -1.07 0.83
C LEU A 38 -4.00 -1.99 2.03
N LYS A 39 -3.89 -3.30 1.83
CA LYS A 39 -3.94 -4.27 2.93
C LYS A 39 -2.60 -4.32 3.66
N ALA A 40 -2.66 -4.38 4.98
CA ALA A 40 -1.51 -4.65 5.82
C ALA A 40 -1.89 -5.57 6.98
N GLY A 41 -0.90 -6.36 7.42
CA GLY A 41 -0.95 -7.13 8.65
C GLY A 41 -0.24 -6.42 9.80
N LYS A 42 -0.16 -7.12 10.92
CA LYS A 42 0.68 -6.76 12.07
C LYS A 42 1.73 -7.83 12.28
N ASP A 43 2.96 -7.43 12.58
CA ASP A 43 3.98 -8.35 13.04
C ASP A 43 3.70 -8.79 14.49
N PRO A 44 4.44 -9.78 15.03
CA PRO A 44 4.29 -10.21 16.43
C PRO A 44 4.53 -9.10 17.47
N ASN A 45 5.19 -7.99 17.08
CA ASN A 45 5.42 -6.82 17.92
C ASN A 45 4.33 -5.74 17.77
N GLY A 46 3.27 -6.02 17.00
CA GLY A 46 2.18 -5.08 16.74
C GLY A 46 2.48 -3.98 15.71
N LYS A 47 3.65 -4.01 15.06
CA LYS A 47 4.05 -3.10 13.98
C LYS A 47 3.33 -3.45 12.68
N ILE A 48 2.91 -2.43 11.94
CA ILE A 48 2.28 -2.60 10.63
C ILE A 48 3.29 -3.13 9.63
N ILE A 49 2.95 -4.23 8.99
CA ILE A 49 3.73 -4.85 7.90
C ILE A 49 2.84 -5.09 6.69
N ILE A 50 3.39 -4.85 5.51
CA ILE A 50 2.71 -5.00 4.22
C ILE A 50 3.37 -6.16 3.50
N SER A 51 2.60 -7.16 3.07
CA SER A 51 3.15 -8.26 2.28
C SER A 51 3.56 -7.75 0.89
N ARG A 52 4.59 -8.36 0.30
CA ARG A 52 4.98 -8.04 -1.08
C ARG A 52 3.82 -8.20 -2.05
N THR A 53 3.06 -9.29 -1.91
CA THR A 53 1.93 -9.62 -2.78
C THR A 53 0.84 -8.56 -2.70
N ASP A 54 0.47 -8.11 -1.49
CA ASP A 54 -0.53 -7.06 -1.31
C ASP A 54 -0.04 -5.72 -1.85
N LEU A 55 1.24 -5.40 -1.65
CA LEU A 55 1.84 -4.17 -2.15
C LEU A 55 1.86 -4.14 -3.69
N GLU A 56 2.26 -5.23 -4.34
CA GLU A 56 2.28 -5.34 -5.80
C GLU A 56 0.86 -5.33 -6.39
N ALA A 57 -0.10 -6.00 -5.75
CA ALA A 57 -1.50 -5.95 -6.16
C ALA A 57 -2.05 -4.52 -6.08
N TRP A 58 -1.76 -3.81 -5.00
CA TRP A 58 -2.15 -2.42 -4.81
C TRP A 58 -1.49 -1.48 -5.84
N MET A 59 -0.22 -1.69 -6.18
CA MET A 59 0.46 -0.92 -7.24
C MET A 59 -0.22 -1.12 -8.59
N ARG A 60 -0.53 -2.37 -8.96
CA ARG A 60 -1.23 -2.67 -10.22
C ARG A 60 -2.59 -1.97 -10.27
N GLU A 61 -3.38 -2.05 -9.21
CA GLU A 61 -4.69 -1.39 -9.15
C GLU A 61 -4.56 0.14 -9.20
N THR A 62 -3.52 0.71 -8.58
CA THR A 62 -3.25 2.15 -8.61
C THR A 62 -2.93 2.62 -10.02
N LEU A 63 -2.12 1.86 -10.78
CA LEU A 63 -1.79 2.17 -12.17
C LEU A 63 -3.03 2.09 -13.08
N THR A 64 -3.82 1.02 -12.97
CA THR A 64 -5.03 0.84 -13.79
C THR A 64 -6.08 1.94 -13.53
N ARG A 65 -6.20 2.44 -12.29
CA ARG A 65 -7.09 3.57 -11.97
C ARG A 65 -6.54 4.93 -12.41
N GLY A 66 -5.22 5.06 -12.53
CA GLY A 66 -4.54 6.29 -12.96
C GLY A 66 -4.64 6.55 -14.46
N GLU A 67 -4.70 5.49 -15.28
CA GLU A 67 -4.81 5.58 -16.75
C GLU A 67 -6.22 5.94 -17.27
N GLN A 68 -7.25 5.94 -16.42
CA GLN A 68 -8.61 6.34 -16.84
C GLN A 68 -8.88 7.87 -16.76
N LYS A 69 -7.84 8.70 -16.81
CA LYS A 69 -7.97 10.17 -16.81
C LYS A 69 -7.72 10.79 -18.17
#